data_AF-A0A7W5MQX3-F1
#
_entry.id   AF-A0A7W5MQX3-F1
#
_cell.length_a   1.000
_cell.length_b   1.000
_cell.length_c   1.000
_cell.angle_alpha   90.00
_cell.angle_beta   90.00
_cell.angle_gamma   90.00
#
_symmetry.space_group_name_H-M   'P 1'
#
loop_
_entity.id
_entity.type
_entity.pdbx_description
1 polymer ?
#
loop_
_entity_poly.entity_id
_entity_poly.type
_entity_poly.pdbx_seq_one_letter_code
_entity_poly.pdbx_strand_id
1 'polypeptide(L)'
;MDDLARIADGLAELTNRFFDAGVHGLALRPEDASRFTGHALESRDIIDQALGAGNAFSGSIAKAMTEDPHSLLGGPSKAAVIDVLEVVRRASAAIDRRNPNYHAIEAISELSRQIGDHAFELHMIEEDNPNATNVRIEGTSIHALIIEVRALIAEHLGRSSPYYTGVPAFWTGPKGQPRTPNATELSDVSAILAAAIRHLRRPRAITLPPKVQTGTIYVDPSIIEQIATLPTTNFDFSRLAELCRSLNVTAAANAHMATAMLLRAIIDHVPPIFGFKTFEVVAAQAPGTHTFKQQLGILQNSMRKATDACLHTPIGKKRDLPTAVAVDFRSPLEALLQHIIRIAG
;
A
#
# COMPACT_ATOMS: atom_id res chain seq x y z
N MET A 1 2.68 7.92 8.82
CA MET A 1 3.89 7.94 9.66
C MET A 1 4.32 9.36 9.95
N ASP A 2 4.59 10.17 8.91
CA ASP A 2 4.83 11.61 9.08
C ASP A 2 3.70 12.32 9.86
N ASP A 3 2.45 11.88 9.70
CA ASP A 3 1.32 12.40 10.48
C ASP A 3 1.39 12.09 11.98
N LEU A 4 1.80 10.88 12.39
CA LEU A 4 1.95 10.54 13.81
C LEU A 4 3.11 11.30 14.45
N ALA A 5 4.20 11.52 13.70
CA ALA A 5 5.31 12.35 14.16
C ALA A 5 4.85 13.81 14.36
N ARG A 6 4.15 14.39 13.38
CA ARG A 6 3.56 15.72 13.48
C ARG A 6 2.60 15.85 14.67
N ILE A 7 1.76 14.85 14.90
CA ILE A 7 0.83 14.85 16.04
C ILE A 7 1.61 14.74 17.36
N ALA A 8 2.65 13.91 17.43
CA ALA A 8 3.52 13.81 18.61
C ALA A 8 4.21 15.16 18.91
N ASP A 9 4.67 15.89 17.90
CA ASP A 9 5.25 17.23 18.10
C ASP A 9 4.20 18.22 18.63
N GLY A 10 2.97 18.20 18.09
CA GLY A 10 1.86 19.01 18.58
C GLY A 10 1.49 18.69 20.03
N LEU A 11 1.45 17.40 20.40
CA LEU A 11 1.22 16.96 21.78
C LEU A 11 2.37 17.40 22.71
N ALA A 12 3.62 17.32 22.25
CA ALA A 12 4.78 17.78 23.00
C ALA A 12 4.73 19.30 23.26
N GLU A 13 4.32 20.10 22.26
CA GLU A 13 4.11 21.54 22.44
C GLU A 13 3.07 21.82 23.53
N LEU A 14 1.94 21.10 23.54
CA LEU A 14 0.88 21.26 24.53
C LEU A 14 1.37 21.02 25.97
N THR A 15 2.36 20.15 26.20
CA THR A 15 2.90 19.91 27.55
C THR A 15 3.51 21.16 28.20
N ASN A 16 3.91 22.14 27.38
CA ASN A 16 4.49 23.42 27.82
C ASN A 16 3.45 24.56 27.92
N ARG A 17 2.19 24.32 27.53
CA ARG A 17 1.13 25.33 27.49
C ARG A 17 0.17 25.27 28.68
N PHE A 18 0.42 24.36 29.61
CA PHE A 18 -0.29 24.32 30.89
C PHE A 18 0.01 25.57 31.73
N PHE A 19 -1.02 26.13 32.36
CA PHE A 19 -0.91 27.24 33.28
C PHE A 19 -1.51 26.86 34.64
N ASP A 20 -1.08 27.54 35.70
CA ASP A 20 -1.63 27.35 37.05
C ASP A 20 -2.99 28.05 37.16
N ALA A 21 -4.05 27.26 37.36
CA ALA A 21 -5.42 27.73 37.58
C ALA A 21 -5.74 27.87 39.09
N GLY A 22 -4.72 27.89 39.95
CA GLY A 22 -4.85 28.07 41.39
C GLY A 22 -5.34 26.80 42.07
N VAL A 23 -6.51 26.87 42.73
CA VAL A 23 -7.07 25.74 43.50
C VAL A 23 -7.38 24.50 42.66
N HIS A 24 -7.43 24.65 41.33
CA HIS A 24 -7.70 23.57 40.38
C HIS A 24 -6.42 22.96 39.78
N GLY A 25 -5.23 23.44 40.15
CA GLY A 25 -3.94 22.96 39.65
C GLY A 25 -3.64 23.41 38.22
N LEU A 26 -2.84 22.62 37.50
CA LEU A 26 -2.45 22.92 36.12
C LEU A 26 -3.60 22.62 35.14
N ALA A 27 -3.95 23.61 34.32
CA ALA A 27 -4.98 23.49 33.30
C ALA A 27 -4.48 23.92 31.92
N LEU A 28 -5.12 23.41 30.87
CA LEU A 28 -5.01 23.93 29.51
C LEU A 28 -6.12 24.93 29.23
N ARG A 29 -5.86 25.86 28.30
CA ARG A 29 -6.91 26.74 27.78
C ARG A 29 -7.90 25.93 26.95
N PRO A 30 -9.17 26.36 26.82
CA PRO A 30 -10.17 25.61 26.05
C PRO A 30 -9.74 25.29 24.61
N GLU A 31 -9.05 26.21 23.94
CA GLU A 31 -8.49 25.98 22.60
C GLU A 31 -7.44 24.86 22.58
N ASP A 32 -6.59 24.78 23.60
CA ASP A 32 -5.51 23.79 23.70
C ASP A 32 -6.05 22.42 24.13
N ALA A 33 -7.08 22.40 24.99
CA ALA A 33 -7.83 21.20 25.34
C ALA A 33 -8.55 20.59 24.13
N SER A 34 -9.10 21.45 23.26
CA SER A 34 -9.71 21.02 21.99
C SER A 34 -8.67 20.46 21.03
N ARG A 35 -7.48 21.09 20.94
CA ARG A 35 -6.36 20.59 20.15
C ARG A 35 -5.87 19.22 20.63
N PHE A 36 -5.74 19.03 21.95
CA PHE A 36 -5.42 17.73 22.53
C PHE A 36 -6.42 16.66 22.09
N THR A 37 -7.73 16.92 22.25
CA THR A 37 -8.78 15.98 21.86
C THR A 37 -8.68 15.63 20.37
N GLY A 38 -8.48 16.63 19.52
CA GLY A 38 -8.26 16.43 18.08
C GLY A 38 -7.07 15.53 17.79
N HIS A 39 -5.91 15.81 18.38
CA HIS A 39 -4.69 15.00 18.22
C HIS A 39 -4.85 13.57 18.73
N ALA A 40 -5.51 13.37 19.87
CA ALA A 40 -5.73 12.05 20.44
C ALA A 40 -6.64 11.19 19.54
N LEU A 41 -7.73 11.75 19.04
CA LEU A 41 -8.65 11.07 18.11
C LEU A 41 -7.97 10.77 16.76
N GLU A 42 -7.31 11.76 16.16
CA GLU A 42 -6.59 11.60 14.88
C GLU A 42 -5.49 10.52 15.00
N SER A 43 -4.73 10.53 16.09
CA SER A 43 -3.72 9.49 16.35
C SER A 43 -4.34 8.11 16.45
N ARG A 44 -5.44 7.98 17.21
CA ARG A 44 -6.14 6.70 17.37
C ARG A 44 -6.60 6.15 16.03
N ASP A 45 -7.22 7.00 15.20
CA ASP A 45 -7.71 6.60 13.89
C ASP A 45 -6.58 6.14 12.96
N ILE A 46 -5.45 6.85 12.95
CA ILE A 46 -4.26 6.46 12.16
C ILE A 46 -3.68 5.13 12.67
N ILE A 47 -3.59 4.95 13.99
CA ILE A 47 -3.05 3.74 14.62
C ILE A 47 -3.97 2.54 14.36
N ASP A 48 -5.29 2.71 14.46
CA ASP A 48 -6.27 1.65 14.15
C ASP A 48 -6.20 1.24 12.67
N GLN A 49 -6.03 2.19 11.75
CA GLN A 49 -5.84 1.88 10.33
C GLN A 49 -4.55 1.09 10.09
N ALA A 50 -3.47 1.41 10.81
CA ALA A 50 -2.16 0.78 10.62
C ALA A 50 -2.02 -0.59 11.31
N LEU A 51 -2.60 -0.75 12.50
CA LEU A 51 -2.41 -1.93 13.36
C LEU A 51 -3.67 -2.80 13.50
N GLY A 52 -4.81 -2.33 12.98
CA GLY A 52 -6.12 -2.94 13.17
C GLY A 52 -6.87 -2.32 14.35
N ALA A 53 -8.20 -2.33 14.25
CA ALA A 53 -9.09 -1.86 15.31
C ALA A 53 -8.91 -2.68 16.60
N GLY A 54 -9.00 -2.02 17.75
CA GLY A 54 -8.90 -2.68 19.05
C GLY A 54 -7.47 -3.03 19.47
N ASN A 55 -6.45 -2.44 18.83
CA ASN A 55 -5.07 -2.60 19.26
C ASN A 55 -4.84 -1.94 20.64
N ALA A 56 -3.82 -2.41 21.35
CA ALA A 56 -3.52 -1.97 22.71
C ALA A 56 -3.17 -0.47 22.82
N PHE A 57 -2.61 0.13 21.77
CA PHE A 57 -2.27 1.55 21.77
C PHE A 57 -3.53 2.41 21.72
N SER A 58 -4.47 2.11 20.81
CA SER A 58 -5.75 2.81 20.73
C SER A 58 -6.56 2.69 22.02
N GLY A 59 -6.56 1.52 22.66
CA GLY A 59 -7.15 1.32 23.98
C GLY A 59 -6.49 2.18 25.06
N SER A 60 -5.16 2.32 25.02
CA SER A 60 -4.42 3.16 25.96
C SER A 60 -4.70 4.65 25.78
N ILE A 61 -4.83 5.13 24.53
CA ILE A 61 -5.24 6.52 24.24
C ILE A 61 -6.65 6.77 24.77
N ALA A 62 -7.61 5.87 24.47
CA ALA A 62 -8.97 6.00 24.96
C ALA A 62 -9.04 6.04 26.49
N LYS A 63 -8.30 5.15 27.15
CA LYS A 63 -8.18 5.10 28.61
C LYS A 63 -7.65 6.42 29.18
N ALA A 64 -6.55 6.94 28.63
CA ALA A 64 -5.97 8.21 29.06
C ALA A 64 -6.93 9.40 28.91
N MET A 65 -7.82 9.36 27.91
CA MET A 65 -8.84 10.39 27.72
C MET A 65 -10.03 10.27 28.70
N THR A 66 -10.39 9.05 29.13
CA THR A 66 -11.59 8.81 29.95
C THR A 66 -11.33 8.72 31.45
N GLU A 67 -10.16 8.23 31.85
CA GLU A 67 -9.84 7.97 33.27
C GLU A 67 -9.16 9.17 33.94
N ASP A 68 -9.04 10.30 33.25
CA ASP A 68 -8.48 11.51 33.83
C ASP A 68 -9.40 12.08 34.91
N PRO A 69 -9.02 12.02 36.21
CA PRO A 69 -9.85 12.51 37.30
C PRO A 69 -10.10 14.02 37.22
N HIS A 70 -9.26 14.75 36.49
CA HIS A 70 -9.37 16.18 36.29
C HIS A 70 -10.30 16.56 35.11
N SER A 71 -10.73 15.58 34.31
CA SER A 71 -11.68 15.81 33.20
C SER A 71 -13.05 16.35 33.69
N LEU A 72 -13.39 16.15 34.96
CA LEU A 72 -14.63 16.64 35.57
C LEU A 72 -14.69 18.18 35.68
N LEU A 73 -13.56 18.87 35.58
CA LEU A 73 -13.45 20.34 35.70
C LEU A 73 -13.07 21.05 34.39
N GLY A 74 -13.16 20.37 33.25
CA GLY A 74 -13.23 21.04 31.94
C GLY A 74 -12.00 20.97 31.04
N GLY A 75 -11.09 20.00 31.24
CA GLY A 75 -10.00 19.76 30.28
C GLY A 75 -9.08 18.59 30.66
N PRO A 76 -8.21 18.16 29.74
CA PRO A 76 -7.23 17.11 30.00
C PRO A 76 -6.12 17.60 30.94
N SER A 77 -5.68 16.74 31.84
CA SER A 77 -4.53 16.95 32.71
C SER A 77 -3.21 16.84 31.94
N LYS A 78 -2.15 17.39 32.53
CA LYS A 78 -0.79 17.28 31.97
C LYS A 78 -0.33 15.82 31.88
N ALA A 79 -0.74 14.99 32.84
CA ALA A 79 -0.45 13.56 32.83
C ALA A 79 -1.09 12.87 31.62
N ALA A 80 -2.38 13.12 31.36
CA ALA A 80 -3.07 12.55 30.20
C ALA A 80 -2.43 12.97 28.86
N VAL A 81 -2.00 14.23 28.72
CA VAL A 81 -1.29 14.69 27.51
C VAL A 81 0.04 13.95 27.31
N ILE A 82 0.83 13.81 28.38
CA ILE A 82 2.11 13.09 28.35
C ILE A 82 1.91 11.61 28.04
N ASP A 83 0.90 10.96 28.64
CA ASP A 83 0.60 9.56 28.41
C ASP A 83 0.21 9.31 26.95
N VAL A 84 -0.68 10.14 26.38
CA VAL A 84 -1.04 10.04 24.96
C VAL A 84 0.18 10.26 24.07
N LEU A 85 1.02 11.27 24.35
CA LEU A 85 2.26 11.51 23.60
C LEU A 85 3.16 10.27 23.57
N GLU A 86 3.41 9.67 24.73
CA GLU A 86 4.26 8.48 24.83
C GLU A 86 3.64 7.26 24.15
N VAL A 87 2.32 7.08 24.24
CA VAL A 87 1.62 6.03 23.50
C VAL A 87 1.74 6.24 21.99
N VAL A 88 1.56 7.46 21.49
CA VAL A 88 1.68 7.79 20.06
C VAL A 88 3.10 7.52 19.56
N ARG A 89 4.13 7.92 20.31
CA ARG A 89 5.54 7.64 19.96
C ARG A 89 5.82 6.14 19.88
N ARG A 90 5.35 5.38 20.87
CA ARG A 90 5.51 3.92 20.90
C ARG A 90 4.76 3.23 19.77
N ALA A 91 3.53 3.68 19.48
CA ALA A 91 2.74 3.16 18.38
C ALA A 91 3.41 3.43 17.04
N SER A 92 3.94 4.65 16.83
CA SER A 92 4.72 5.00 15.65
C SER A 92 5.90 4.05 15.47
N ALA A 93 6.72 3.85 16.51
CA ALA A 93 7.85 2.92 16.45
C ALA A 93 7.41 1.47 16.18
N ALA A 94 6.28 1.02 16.74
CA ALA A 94 5.75 -0.31 16.48
C ALA A 94 5.26 -0.49 15.03
N ILE A 95 4.64 0.56 14.45
CA ILE A 95 4.24 0.58 13.04
C ILE A 95 5.47 0.56 12.14
N ASP A 96 6.50 1.35 12.44
CA ASP A 96 7.75 1.36 11.68
C ASP A 96 8.41 0.00 11.65
N ARG A 97 8.45 -0.72 12.79
CA ARG A 97 9.00 -2.09 12.85
C ARG A 97 8.24 -3.11 12.00
N ARG A 98 6.97 -2.85 11.67
CA ARG A 98 6.20 -3.69 10.73
C ARG A 98 6.47 -3.36 9.27
N ASN A 99 7.15 -2.24 8.97
CA ASN A 99 7.54 -1.92 7.62
C ASN A 99 8.56 -2.96 7.12
N PRO A 100 8.33 -3.64 5.99
CA PRO A 100 9.29 -4.61 5.43
C PRO A 100 10.66 -3.97 5.13
N ASN A 101 10.71 -2.65 4.95
CA ASN A 101 11.93 -1.90 4.73
C ASN A 101 12.55 -1.33 6.02
N TYR A 102 12.07 -1.70 7.21
CA TYR A 102 12.50 -1.11 8.48
C TYR A 102 14.03 -1.09 8.64
N HIS A 103 14.68 -2.24 8.44
CA HIS A 103 16.14 -2.34 8.54
C HIS A 103 16.88 -1.48 7.52
N ALA A 104 16.35 -1.37 6.30
CA ALA A 104 16.93 -0.50 5.28
C ALA A 104 16.76 0.99 5.62
N ILE A 105 15.61 1.37 6.19
CA ILE A 105 15.34 2.73 6.64
C ILE A 105 16.32 3.12 7.76
N GLU A 106 16.50 2.27 8.76
CA GLU A 106 17.47 2.50 9.85
C GLU A 106 18.90 2.62 9.33
N ALA A 107 19.34 1.68 8.48
CA ALA A 107 20.68 1.70 7.90
C ALA A 107 20.93 2.96 7.05
N ILE A 108 19.99 3.33 6.17
CA ILE A 108 20.11 4.54 5.35
C ILE A 108 20.06 5.81 6.21
N SER A 109 19.28 5.82 7.30
CA SER A 109 19.22 6.97 8.22
C SER A 109 20.55 7.18 8.93
N GLU A 110 21.18 6.12 9.42
CA GLU A 110 22.49 6.19 10.07
C GLU A 110 23.59 6.61 9.10
N LEU A 111 23.62 6.06 7.89
CA LEU A 111 24.56 6.49 6.84
C LEU A 111 24.34 7.95 6.44
N SER A 112 23.08 8.39 6.34
CA SER A 112 22.76 9.79 6.06
C SER A 112 23.25 10.73 7.15
N ARG A 113 23.19 10.31 8.43
CA ARG A 113 23.71 11.09 9.55
C ARG A 113 25.23 11.23 9.46
N GLN A 114 25.95 10.13 9.25
CA GLN A 114 27.41 10.14 9.10
C GLN A 114 27.86 10.99 7.89
N ILE A 115 27.14 10.94 6.77
CA ILE A 115 27.41 11.81 5.61
C ILE A 115 27.17 13.28 5.94
N GLY A 116 26.11 13.59 6.69
CA GLY A 116 25.82 14.94 7.17
C GLY A 116 26.89 15.50 8.10
N ASP A 117 27.39 14.68 9.04
CA ASP A 117 28.48 15.04 9.95
C ASP A 117 29.75 15.42 9.15
N HIS A 118 30.09 14.64 8.12
CA HIS A 118 31.19 14.96 7.21
C HIS A 118 30.95 16.20 6.35
N ALA A 119 29.72 16.46 5.92
CA ALA A 119 29.37 17.68 5.19
C ALA A 119 29.60 18.92 6.05
N PHE A 120 29.24 18.86 7.33
CA PHE A 120 29.46 19.92 8.29
C PHE A 120 30.94 20.16 8.56
N GLU A 121 31.73 19.10 8.77
CA GLU A 121 33.19 19.21 8.92
C GLU A 121 33.85 19.86 7.71
N LEU A 122 33.49 19.43 6.49
CA LEU A 122 34.01 20.06 5.27
C LEU A 122 33.60 21.52 5.15
N HIS A 123 32.38 21.86 5.52
CA HIS A 123 31.91 23.24 5.47
C HIS A 123 32.74 24.15 6.38
N MET A 124 33.01 23.72 7.62
CA MET A 124 33.88 24.45 8.56
C MET A 124 35.29 24.66 7.99
N ILE A 125 35.85 23.64 7.33
CA ILE A 125 37.19 23.69 6.73
C ILE A 125 37.21 24.61 5.49
N GLU A 126 36.18 24.55 4.65
CA GLU A 126 36.04 25.40 3.47
C GLU A 126 35.84 26.88 3.85
N GLU A 127 35.15 27.17 4.96
CA GLU A 127 35.03 28.53 5.50
C GLU A 127 36.38 29.07 6.02
N ASP A 128 37.15 28.25 6.73
CA ASP A 128 38.47 28.65 7.26
C ASP A 128 39.54 28.75 6.17
N ASN A 129 39.43 27.96 5.09
CA ASN A 129 40.34 27.99 3.95
C ASN A 129 39.64 27.61 2.63
N PRO A 130 39.13 28.59 1.86
CA PRO A 130 38.38 28.35 0.64
C PRO A 130 39.20 27.71 -0.50
N ASN A 131 40.53 27.61 -0.35
CA ASN A 131 41.42 26.95 -1.31
C ASN A 131 41.82 25.52 -0.89
N ALA A 132 41.33 25.01 0.25
CA ALA A 132 41.65 23.69 0.77
C ALA A 132 40.96 22.58 -0.04
N THR A 133 41.49 22.30 -1.23
CA THR A 133 40.89 21.38 -2.22
C THR A 133 41.15 19.90 -1.95
N ASN A 134 41.89 19.54 -0.89
CA ASN A 134 42.33 18.16 -0.62
C ASN A 134 42.47 17.85 0.87
N VAL A 135 41.50 18.24 1.69
CA VAL A 135 41.53 17.88 3.12
C VAL A 135 41.08 16.43 3.28
N ARG A 136 42.00 15.58 3.75
CA ARG A 136 41.70 14.22 4.16
C ARG A 136 41.00 14.27 5.52
N ILE A 137 39.71 14.00 5.53
CA ILE A 137 38.98 13.74 6.77
C ILE A 137 39.40 12.35 7.27
N GLU A 138 39.95 12.27 8.49
CA GLU A 138 40.28 11.00 9.13
C GLU A 138 39.01 10.34 9.67
N GLY A 139 38.62 9.18 9.10
CA GLY A 139 37.40 8.45 9.44
C GLY A 139 37.06 7.39 8.39
N THR A 140 35.92 6.70 8.55
CA THR A 140 35.35 5.83 7.50
C THR A 140 35.30 6.62 6.21
N SER A 141 35.95 6.14 5.14
CA SER A 141 36.06 6.92 3.90
C SER A 141 34.66 7.33 3.42
N ILE A 142 34.42 8.62 3.17
CA ILE A 142 33.15 9.12 2.61
C ILE A 142 32.70 8.34 1.38
N HIS A 143 33.66 7.80 0.60
CA HIS A 143 33.41 6.92 -0.52
C HIS A 143 32.79 5.57 -0.11
N ALA A 144 33.23 4.98 1.00
CA ALA A 144 32.65 3.76 1.53
C ALA A 144 31.18 3.97 1.93
N LEU A 145 30.89 5.08 2.63
CA LEU A 145 29.52 5.45 3.02
C LEU A 145 28.62 5.64 1.78
N ILE A 146 29.12 6.32 0.75
CA ILE A 146 28.40 6.55 -0.50
C ILE A 146 28.17 5.24 -1.28
N ILE A 147 29.15 4.34 -1.32
CA ILE A 147 29.01 3.02 -1.95
C ILE A 147 27.95 2.19 -1.21
N GLU A 148 28.01 2.17 0.11
CA GLU A 148 27.08 1.42 0.96
C GLU A 148 25.65 1.92 0.81
N VAL A 149 25.44 3.25 0.88
CA VAL A 149 24.10 3.82 0.74
C VAL A 149 23.54 3.60 -0.67
N ARG A 150 24.39 3.67 -1.71
CA ARG A 150 23.99 3.36 -3.09
C ARG A 150 23.60 1.88 -3.24
N ALA A 151 24.30 0.97 -2.57
CA ALA A 151 23.96 -0.45 -2.58
C ALA A 151 22.58 -0.70 -1.93
N LEU A 152 22.34 -0.12 -0.75
CA LEU A 152 21.05 -0.23 -0.06
C LEU A 152 19.89 0.34 -0.88
N ILE A 153 20.09 1.51 -1.51
CA ILE A 153 19.09 2.10 -2.41
C ILE A 153 18.86 1.22 -3.65
N ALA A 154 19.93 0.67 -4.26
CA ALA A 154 19.80 -0.20 -5.42
C ALA A 154 18.99 -1.46 -5.11
N GLU A 155 19.19 -2.04 -3.93
CA GLU A 155 18.48 -3.22 -3.45
C GLU A 155 17.00 -2.93 -3.19
N HIS A 156 16.68 -1.84 -2.50
CA HIS A 156 15.33 -1.60 -2.00
C HIS A 156 14.47 -0.72 -2.91
N LEU A 157 15.08 0.17 -3.69
CA LEU A 157 14.39 1.12 -4.59
C LEU A 157 14.74 0.89 -6.07
N GLY A 158 15.77 0.10 -6.36
CA GLY A 158 16.20 -0.22 -7.73
C GLY A 158 17.24 0.75 -8.28
N ARG A 159 18.09 0.25 -9.20
CA ARG A 159 19.16 1.03 -9.85
C ARG A 159 18.65 2.11 -10.81
N SER A 160 17.41 2.01 -11.27
CA SER A 160 16.77 3.02 -12.10
C SER A 160 16.03 4.07 -11.27
N SER A 161 16.03 3.97 -9.94
CA SER A 161 15.31 4.93 -9.10
C SER A 161 16.01 6.29 -9.14
N PRO A 162 15.23 7.40 -9.06
CA PRO A 162 15.80 8.74 -9.02
C PRO A 162 16.72 8.94 -7.81
N TYR A 163 16.53 8.17 -6.73
CA TYR A 163 17.38 8.20 -5.54
C TYR A 163 18.74 7.56 -5.79
N TYR A 164 18.79 6.47 -6.57
CA TYR A 164 20.06 5.83 -6.93
C TYR A 164 20.84 6.66 -7.95
N THR A 165 20.15 7.21 -8.95
CA THR A 165 20.81 8.05 -9.96
C THR A 165 21.21 9.42 -9.41
N GLY A 166 20.49 9.90 -8.39
CA GLY A 166 20.74 11.20 -7.76
C GLY A 166 21.95 11.23 -6.82
N VAL A 167 22.30 10.12 -6.16
CA VAL A 167 23.50 10.06 -5.31
C VAL A 167 24.72 9.82 -6.21
N PRO A 168 25.66 10.76 -6.42
CA PRO A 168 26.78 10.53 -7.32
C PRO A 168 27.74 9.47 -6.76
N ALA A 169 28.47 8.78 -7.64
CA ALA A 169 29.51 7.84 -7.21
C ALA A 169 30.88 8.52 -6.98
N PHE A 170 30.99 9.81 -7.32
CA PHE A 170 32.18 10.65 -7.12
C PHE A 170 33.50 10.05 -7.67
N TRP A 171 33.49 9.62 -8.94
CA TRP A 171 34.68 9.17 -9.66
C TRP A 171 35.12 10.20 -10.71
N THR A 172 36.42 10.28 -11.00
CA THR A 172 37.01 11.16 -12.02
C THR A 172 37.85 10.40 -13.05
N GLY A 173 37.78 10.89 -14.30
CA GLY A 173 38.65 10.50 -15.40
C GLY A 173 38.40 9.10 -16.01
N PRO A 174 39.05 8.79 -17.14
CA PRO A 174 38.91 7.50 -17.84
C PRO A 174 39.45 6.29 -17.06
N LYS A 175 40.18 6.53 -15.96
CA LYS A 175 40.72 5.49 -15.07
C LYS A 175 39.90 5.27 -13.79
N GLY A 176 38.81 6.03 -13.59
CA GLY A 176 37.90 5.85 -12.46
C GLY A 176 38.58 6.01 -11.10
N GLN A 177 39.25 7.13 -10.86
CA GLN A 177 39.80 7.42 -9.53
C GLN A 177 38.78 8.14 -8.63
N PRO A 178 38.70 7.81 -7.33
CA PRO A 178 37.75 8.44 -6.42
C PRO A 178 38.11 9.91 -6.25
N ARG A 179 37.12 10.82 -6.30
CA ARG A 179 37.30 12.24 -5.97
C ARG A 179 36.57 12.56 -4.68
N THR A 180 37.17 13.40 -3.85
CA THR A 180 36.49 13.89 -2.66
C THR A 180 35.33 14.81 -3.07
N PRO A 181 34.10 14.56 -2.59
CA PRO A 181 32.98 15.50 -2.74
C PRO A 181 33.20 16.76 -1.89
N ASN A 182 32.66 17.91 -2.31
CA ASN A 182 32.64 19.13 -1.50
C ASN A 182 31.43 19.16 -0.53
N ALA A 183 31.38 20.13 0.37
CA ALA A 183 30.32 20.24 1.39
C ALA A 183 28.91 20.33 0.77
N THR A 184 28.74 21.13 -0.29
CA THR A 184 27.46 21.30 -1.00
C THR A 184 26.97 19.97 -1.60
N GLU A 185 27.86 19.22 -2.24
CA GLU A 185 27.52 17.93 -2.83
C GLU A 185 27.12 16.88 -1.78
N LEU A 186 27.73 16.89 -0.60
CA LEU A 186 27.33 16.01 0.51
C LEU A 186 25.99 16.43 1.14
N SER A 187 25.71 17.73 1.18
CA SER A 187 24.40 18.26 1.61
C SER A 187 23.29 17.80 0.64
N ASP A 188 23.53 17.88 -0.68
CA ASP A 188 22.61 17.38 -1.69
C ASP A 188 22.36 15.88 -1.57
N VAL A 189 23.42 15.08 -1.33
CA VAL A 189 23.29 13.64 -1.06
C VAL A 189 22.40 13.41 0.15
N SER A 190 22.63 14.11 1.26
CA SER A 190 21.82 13.99 2.47
C SER A 190 20.34 14.32 2.22
N ALA A 191 20.04 15.34 1.42
CA ALA A 191 18.67 15.67 1.02
C ALA A 191 18.01 14.56 0.19
N ILE A 192 18.76 13.94 -0.73
CA ILE A 192 18.30 12.80 -1.53
C ILE A 192 18.04 11.57 -0.65
N LEU A 193 18.92 11.28 0.32
CA LEU A 193 18.75 10.19 1.26
C LEU A 193 17.52 10.40 2.15
N ALA A 194 17.29 11.61 2.64
CA ALA A 194 16.06 11.95 3.36
C ALA A 194 14.80 11.71 2.50
N ALA A 195 14.86 12.03 1.20
CA ALA A 195 13.78 11.73 0.28
C ALA A 195 13.58 10.23 0.03
N ALA A 196 14.67 9.45 -0.05
CA ALA A 196 14.64 8.00 -0.17
C ALA A 196 14.03 7.33 1.08
N ILE A 197 14.41 7.78 2.27
CA ILE A 197 13.84 7.33 3.55
C ILE A 197 12.34 7.59 3.59
N ARG A 198 11.89 8.80 3.22
CA ARG A 198 10.46 9.10 3.10
C ARG A 198 9.75 8.17 2.12
N HIS A 199 10.38 7.83 1.00
CA HIS A 199 9.82 6.87 0.04
C HIS A 199 9.68 5.48 0.65
N LEU A 200 10.70 4.97 1.36
CA LEU A 200 10.69 3.65 1.98
C LEU A 200 9.73 3.57 3.17
N ARG A 201 9.56 4.67 3.90
CA ARG A 201 8.61 4.81 5.02
C ARG A 201 7.16 4.91 4.55
N ARG A 202 6.91 5.42 3.35
CA ARG A 202 5.58 5.28 2.76
C ARG A 202 5.29 3.80 2.76
N PRO A 203 4.15 3.37 3.33
CA PRO A 203 3.68 2.02 3.10
C PRO A 203 3.74 1.86 1.60
N ARG A 204 4.65 1.00 1.12
CA ARG A 204 4.46 0.46 -0.21
C ARG A 204 3.04 -0.03 -0.09
N ALA A 205 2.15 0.48 -0.93
CA ALA A 205 1.01 -0.34 -1.20
C ALA A 205 1.66 -1.68 -1.62
N ILE A 206 1.72 -2.67 -0.71
CA ILE A 206 1.10 -3.96 -0.99
C ILE A 206 -0.08 -3.49 -1.77
N THR A 207 -0.08 -3.69 -3.09
CA THR A 207 -1.09 -3.19 -3.99
C THR A 207 -2.39 -3.50 -3.28
N LEU A 208 -2.91 -2.51 -2.53
CA LEU A 208 -4.17 -2.66 -1.86
C LEU A 208 -5.02 -2.80 -3.10
N PRO A 209 -5.75 -3.92 -3.26
CA PRO A 209 -6.55 -4.14 -4.44
C PRO A 209 -7.22 -2.80 -4.73
N PRO A 210 -6.91 -2.22 -5.91
CA PRO A 210 -6.94 -0.78 -6.15
C PRO A 210 -8.17 -0.22 -5.46
N LYS A 211 -7.96 0.66 -4.44
CA LYS A 211 -8.98 1.23 -3.53
C LYS A 211 -10.32 0.97 -4.15
N VAL A 212 -11.04 -0.08 -3.70
CA VAL A 212 -12.24 -0.61 -4.35
C VAL A 212 -12.98 0.58 -4.91
N GLN A 213 -12.75 0.85 -6.20
CA GLN A 213 -13.66 1.69 -6.94
C GLN A 213 -14.96 0.94 -6.74
N THR A 214 -16.05 1.64 -6.48
CA THR A 214 -17.39 1.05 -6.53
C THR A 214 -17.55 0.48 -7.93
N GLY A 215 -16.98 -0.70 -8.10
CA GLY A 215 -16.58 -1.29 -9.34
C GLY A 215 -17.77 -2.09 -9.78
N THR A 216 -18.00 -2.07 -11.08
CA THR A 216 -19.06 -2.82 -11.71
C THR A 216 -19.06 -4.26 -11.20
N ILE A 217 -20.06 -4.63 -10.40
CA ILE A 217 -20.30 -6.01 -10.01
C ILE A 217 -20.54 -6.78 -11.30
N TYR A 218 -19.70 -7.79 -11.55
CA TYR A 218 -19.77 -8.59 -12.77
C TYR A 218 -20.77 -9.74 -12.61
N VAL A 219 -20.73 -10.41 -11.46
CA VAL A 219 -21.67 -11.45 -11.04
C VAL A 219 -22.28 -11.03 -9.72
N ASP A 220 -23.60 -11.07 -9.62
CA ASP A 220 -24.31 -10.76 -8.39
C ASP A 220 -23.81 -11.64 -7.22
N PRO A 221 -23.40 -11.08 -6.07
CA PRO A 221 -22.93 -11.85 -4.93
C PRO A 221 -23.92 -12.93 -4.45
N SER A 222 -25.22 -12.69 -4.57
CA SER A 222 -26.24 -13.69 -4.20
C SER A 222 -26.22 -14.93 -5.09
N ILE A 223 -25.83 -14.82 -6.36
CA ILE A 223 -25.65 -15.96 -7.27
C ILE A 223 -24.40 -16.75 -6.85
N ILE A 224 -23.33 -16.07 -6.46
CA ILE A 224 -22.10 -16.71 -5.99
C ILE A 224 -22.36 -17.52 -4.73
N GLU A 225 -23.09 -16.96 -3.77
CA GLU A 225 -23.44 -17.66 -2.52
C GLU A 225 -24.38 -18.84 -2.77
N GLN A 226 -25.33 -18.71 -3.71
CA GLN A 226 -26.14 -19.85 -4.13
C GLN A 226 -25.29 -20.97 -4.73
N ILE A 227 -24.35 -20.66 -5.63
CA ILE A 227 -23.43 -21.66 -6.21
C ILE A 227 -22.58 -22.31 -5.12
N ALA A 228 -22.05 -21.53 -4.17
CA ALA A 228 -21.21 -22.03 -3.09
C ALA A 228 -21.96 -22.96 -2.11
N THR A 229 -23.29 -22.85 -2.05
CA THR A 229 -24.14 -23.64 -1.16
C THR A 229 -24.86 -24.80 -1.88
N LEU A 230 -24.61 -25.01 -3.18
CA LEU A 230 -25.18 -26.14 -3.90
C LEU A 230 -24.72 -27.49 -3.31
N PRO A 231 -25.58 -28.52 -3.32
CA PRO A 231 -25.21 -29.85 -2.86
C PRO A 231 -23.98 -30.42 -3.61
N THR A 232 -22.99 -30.91 -2.86
CA THR A 232 -21.76 -31.47 -3.42
C THR A 232 -21.89 -32.96 -3.77
N THR A 233 -23.09 -33.43 -4.10
CA THR A 233 -23.40 -34.86 -4.29
C THR A 233 -22.75 -35.42 -5.55
N ASN A 234 -22.71 -34.64 -6.63
CA ASN A 234 -22.13 -35.05 -7.93
C ASN A 234 -20.94 -34.19 -8.36
N PHE A 235 -20.88 -32.93 -7.96
CA PHE A 235 -19.84 -31.98 -8.35
C PHE A 235 -19.45 -31.07 -7.18
N ASP A 236 -18.19 -30.67 -7.14
CA ASP A 236 -17.71 -29.62 -6.22
C ASP A 236 -17.75 -28.26 -6.93
N PHE A 237 -18.64 -27.39 -6.47
CA PHE A 237 -18.86 -26.06 -7.03
C PHE A 237 -17.92 -24.98 -6.45
N SER A 238 -17.07 -25.32 -5.47
CA SER A 238 -16.17 -24.38 -4.80
C SER A 238 -15.28 -23.62 -5.78
N ARG A 239 -14.77 -24.32 -6.80
CA ARG A 239 -13.94 -23.72 -7.85
C ARG A 239 -14.73 -22.76 -8.73
N LEU A 240 -15.98 -23.09 -9.09
CA LEU A 240 -16.82 -22.21 -9.89
C LEU A 240 -17.17 -20.94 -9.12
N ALA A 241 -17.55 -21.08 -7.85
CA ALA A 241 -17.81 -19.94 -6.96
C ALA A 241 -16.57 -19.03 -6.85
N GLU A 242 -15.37 -19.61 -6.67
CA GLU A 242 -14.14 -18.84 -6.54
C GLU A 242 -13.73 -18.13 -7.83
N LEU A 243 -13.97 -18.73 -8.99
CA LEU A 243 -13.79 -18.07 -10.29
C LEU A 243 -14.74 -16.87 -10.44
N CYS A 244 -15.99 -16.98 -9.99
CA CYS A 244 -16.94 -15.85 -9.99
C CYS A 244 -16.52 -14.73 -9.02
N ARG A 245 -16.03 -15.07 -7.82
CA ARG A 245 -15.47 -14.07 -6.88
C ARG A 245 -14.26 -13.36 -7.48
N SER A 246 -13.34 -14.13 -8.05
CA SER A 246 -12.17 -13.61 -8.72
C SER A 246 -12.56 -12.68 -9.88
N LEU A 247 -13.60 -13.03 -10.63
CA LEU A 247 -14.09 -12.22 -11.75
C LEU A 247 -14.62 -10.86 -11.29
N ASN A 248 -15.33 -10.81 -10.15
CA ASN A 248 -15.73 -9.54 -9.54
C ASN A 248 -14.52 -8.69 -9.13
N VAL A 249 -13.49 -9.30 -8.54
CA VAL A 249 -12.26 -8.60 -8.15
C VAL A 249 -11.54 -8.02 -9.37
N THR A 250 -11.36 -8.81 -10.44
CA THR A 250 -10.66 -8.33 -11.64
C THR A 250 -11.47 -7.29 -12.40
N ALA A 251 -12.79 -7.42 -12.44
CA ALA A 251 -13.68 -6.42 -13.04
C ALA A 251 -13.64 -5.10 -12.28
N ALA A 252 -13.73 -5.13 -10.95
CA ALA A 252 -13.64 -3.93 -10.11
C ALA A 252 -12.27 -3.24 -10.20
N ALA A 253 -11.20 -4.01 -10.44
CA ALA A 253 -9.86 -3.50 -10.66
C ALA A 253 -9.59 -3.00 -12.08
N ASN A 254 -10.58 -3.00 -12.98
CA ASN A 254 -10.41 -2.71 -14.42
C ASN A 254 -9.31 -3.57 -15.09
N ALA A 255 -9.07 -4.78 -14.57
CA ALA A 255 -8.07 -5.70 -15.08
C ALA A 255 -8.63 -6.51 -16.26
N HIS A 256 -8.91 -5.85 -17.39
CA HIS A 256 -9.66 -6.43 -18.52
C HIS A 256 -9.05 -7.71 -19.10
N MET A 257 -7.70 -7.80 -19.14
CA MET A 257 -7.00 -9.04 -19.54
C MET A 257 -7.32 -10.20 -18.59
N ALA A 258 -7.25 -9.97 -17.28
CA ALA A 258 -7.54 -10.99 -16.28
C ALA A 258 -9.04 -11.37 -16.28
N THR A 259 -9.92 -10.40 -16.47
CA THR A 259 -11.36 -10.64 -16.66
C THR A 259 -11.62 -11.54 -17.87
N ALA A 260 -10.96 -11.31 -19.01
CA ALA A 260 -11.05 -12.17 -20.18
C ALA A 260 -10.57 -13.62 -19.89
N MET A 261 -9.46 -13.77 -19.15
CA MET A 261 -8.94 -15.07 -18.75
C MET A 261 -9.91 -15.85 -17.86
N LEU A 262 -10.53 -15.17 -16.89
CA LEU A 262 -11.47 -15.79 -15.96
C LEU A 262 -12.78 -16.20 -16.65
N LEU A 263 -13.30 -15.38 -17.56
CA LEU A 263 -14.45 -15.74 -18.40
C LEU A 263 -14.20 -17.03 -19.19
N ARG A 264 -13.01 -17.14 -19.81
CA ARG A 264 -12.61 -18.34 -20.54
C ARG A 264 -12.53 -19.56 -19.62
N ALA A 265 -11.91 -19.40 -18.44
CA ALA A 265 -11.78 -20.46 -17.44
C ALA A 265 -13.16 -20.95 -16.94
N ILE A 266 -14.10 -20.04 -16.66
CA ILE A 266 -15.45 -20.40 -16.22
C ILE A 266 -16.12 -21.32 -17.23
N ILE A 267 -16.17 -20.94 -18.51
CA ILE A 267 -16.85 -21.77 -19.52
C ILE A 267 -16.14 -23.10 -19.81
N ASP A 268 -14.84 -23.21 -19.53
CA ASP A 268 -14.10 -24.47 -19.68
C ASP A 268 -14.38 -25.46 -18.52
N HIS A 269 -14.76 -24.96 -17.35
CA HIS A 269 -15.09 -25.78 -16.18
C HIS A 269 -16.55 -26.25 -16.14
N VAL A 270 -17.43 -25.61 -16.90
CA VAL A 270 -18.87 -25.87 -16.91
C VAL A 270 -19.32 -27.18 -17.59
N PRO A 271 -18.70 -27.68 -18.69
CA PRO A 271 -19.29 -28.77 -19.48
C PRO A 271 -19.66 -30.05 -18.72
N PRO A 272 -18.86 -30.54 -17.74
CA PRO A 272 -19.20 -31.74 -16.98
C PRO A 272 -20.54 -31.63 -16.23
N ILE A 273 -20.93 -30.43 -15.78
CA ILE A 273 -22.21 -30.19 -15.08
C ILE A 273 -23.40 -30.53 -15.98
N PHE A 274 -23.23 -30.38 -17.30
CA PHE A 274 -24.24 -30.71 -18.31
C PHE A 274 -24.05 -32.10 -18.93
N GLY A 275 -23.10 -32.90 -18.44
CA GLY A 275 -22.78 -34.22 -19.01
C GLY A 275 -22.03 -34.16 -20.35
N PHE A 276 -21.42 -33.02 -20.70
CA PHE A 276 -20.70 -32.83 -21.96
C PHE A 276 -19.20 -32.60 -21.72
N LYS A 277 -18.39 -32.81 -22.78
CA LYS A 277 -16.93 -32.61 -22.72
C LYS A 277 -16.48 -31.20 -23.05
N THR A 278 -17.25 -30.47 -23.85
CA THR A 278 -16.87 -29.14 -24.34
C THR A 278 -18.04 -28.18 -24.24
N PHE A 279 -17.73 -26.90 -24.05
CA PHE A 279 -18.76 -25.86 -23.96
C PHE A 279 -19.50 -25.64 -25.30
N GLU A 280 -18.87 -25.99 -26.42
CA GLU A 280 -19.52 -25.99 -27.72
C GLU A 280 -20.75 -26.92 -27.75
N VAL A 281 -20.59 -28.14 -27.21
CA VAL A 281 -21.69 -29.10 -27.12
C VAL A 281 -22.74 -28.62 -26.12
N VAL A 282 -22.32 -28.00 -25.00
CA VAL A 282 -23.25 -27.35 -24.06
C VAL A 282 -24.10 -26.30 -24.77
N ALA A 283 -23.50 -25.38 -25.52
CA ALA A 283 -24.22 -24.32 -26.21
C ALA A 283 -25.23 -24.84 -27.25
N ALA A 284 -24.92 -25.97 -27.90
CA ALA A 284 -25.81 -26.59 -28.89
C ALA A 284 -26.93 -27.45 -28.25
N GLN A 285 -26.58 -28.25 -27.23
CA GLN A 285 -27.39 -29.38 -26.77
C GLN A 285 -27.94 -29.23 -25.35
N ALA A 286 -27.52 -28.21 -24.58
CA ALA A 286 -28.02 -28.04 -23.22
C ALA A 286 -29.56 -27.94 -23.19
N PRO A 287 -30.22 -28.62 -22.23
CA PRO A 287 -31.65 -28.49 -22.06
C PRO A 287 -31.98 -27.05 -21.66
N GLY A 288 -33.06 -26.48 -22.20
CA GLY A 288 -33.48 -25.13 -21.85
C GLY A 288 -34.28 -24.42 -22.93
N THR A 289 -34.69 -23.19 -22.63
CA THR A 289 -35.47 -22.36 -23.54
C THR A 289 -34.63 -21.90 -24.74
N HIS A 290 -35.29 -21.51 -25.82
CA HIS A 290 -34.62 -20.95 -27.00
C HIS A 290 -33.74 -19.74 -26.62
N THR A 291 -34.24 -18.84 -25.76
CA THR A 291 -33.50 -17.67 -25.27
C THR A 291 -32.25 -18.06 -24.48
N PHE A 292 -32.33 -19.11 -23.64
CA PHE A 292 -31.16 -19.61 -22.92
C PHE A 292 -30.09 -20.13 -23.89
N LYS A 293 -30.48 -20.90 -24.91
CA LYS A 293 -29.55 -21.37 -25.95
C LYS A 293 -28.89 -20.22 -26.71
N GLN A 294 -29.62 -19.13 -26.99
CA GLN A 294 -29.03 -17.92 -27.57
C GLN A 294 -27.95 -17.31 -26.69
N GLN A 295 -28.18 -17.22 -25.36
CA GLN A 295 -27.18 -16.72 -24.41
C GLN A 295 -25.91 -17.61 -24.39
N LEU A 296 -26.07 -18.93 -24.38
CA LEU A 296 -24.93 -19.85 -24.49
C LEU A 296 -24.19 -19.70 -25.82
N GLY A 297 -24.91 -19.45 -26.91
CA GLY A 297 -24.34 -19.13 -28.21
C GLY A 297 -23.48 -17.86 -28.19
N ILE A 298 -23.86 -16.83 -27.41
CA ILE A 298 -23.06 -15.62 -27.24
C ILE A 298 -21.76 -15.93 -26.49
N LEU A 299 -21.81 -16.73 -25.42
CA LEU A 299 -20.60 -17.17 -24.69
C LEU A 299 -19.66 -17.98 -25.60
N GLN A 300 -20.21 -18.95 -26.33
CA GLN A 300 -19.41 -19.83 -27.17
C GLN A 300 -18.80 -19.11 -28.38
N ASN A 301 -19.54 -18.19 -29.01
CA ASN A 301 -19.11 -17.59 -30.26
C ASN A 301 -18.44 -16.23 -30.08
N SER A 302 -19.00 -15.36 -29.26
CA SER A 302 -18.52 -13.98 -29.11
C SER A 302 -17.50 -13.87 -27.99
N MET A 303 -17.82 -14.38 -26.80
CA MET A 303 -16.93 -14.31 -25.64
C MET A 303 -15.66 -15.14 -25.86
N ARG A 304 -15.77 -16.38 -26.36
CA ARG A 304 -14.60 -17.20 -26.69
C ARG A 304 -13.65 -16.48 -27.66
N LYS A 305 -14.15 -15.91 -28.76
CA LYS A 305 -13.31 -15.16 -29.72
C LYS A 305 -12.64 -13.94 -29.08
N ALA A 306 -13.38 -13.18 -28.29
CA ALA A 306 -12.83 -12.00 -27.61
C ALA A 306 -11.73 -12.39 -26.60
N THR A 307 -11.95 -13.44 -25.84
CA THR A 307 -11.00 -13.92 -24.81
C THR A 307 -9.79 -14.62 -25.41
N ASP A 308 -9.96 -15.44 -26.46
CA ASP A 308 -8.86 -16.06 -27.20
C ASP A 308 -7.96 -15.00 -27.86
N ALA A 309 -8.53 -13.92 -28.39
CA ALA A 309 -7.76 -12.80 -28.93
C ALA A 309 -6.92 -12.10 -27.84
N CYS A 310 -7.41 -12.01 -26.61
CA CYS A 310 -6.64 -11.48 -25.48
C CYS A 310 -5.51 -12.43 -25.06
N LEU A 311 -5.70 -13.74 -25.20
CA LEU A 311 -4.80 -14.78 -24.70
C LEU A 311 -3.70 -15.18 -25.68
N HIS A 312 -4.03 -15.28 -26.97
CA HIS A 312 -3.20 -16.00 -27.95
C HIS A 312 -2.55 -15.09 -28.99
N THR A 313 -2.92 -13.82 -29.06
CA THR A 313 -2.30 -12.89 -30.01
C THR A 313 -0.88 -12.54 -29.51
N PRO A 314 0.21 -12.70 -30.32
CA PRO A 314 1.65 -12.52 -29.93
C PRO A 314 2.05 -11.14 -29.39
N ILE A 315 3.23 -10.55 -29.56
CA ILE A 315 3.43 -9.08 -29.31
C ILE A 315 3.60 -8.37 -30.66
N GLY A 316 3.02 -7.18 -30.83
CA GLY A 316 3.03 -6.43 -32.10
C GLY A 316 3.39 -4.94 -31.94
N LYS A 317 3.73 -4.27 -33.06
CA LYS A 317 4.24 -2.87 -33.08
C LYS A 317 3.27 -1.82 -32.53
N LYS A 318 1.96 -2.02 -32.67
CA LYS A 318 0.90 -1.18 -32.10
C LYS A 318 -0.27 -2.10 -31.79
N ARG A 319 -0.86 -1.96 -30.61
CA ARG A 319 -2.05 -2.71 -30.21
C ARG A 319 -2.97 -1.91 -29.33
N ASP A 320 -4.24 -2.21 -29.51
CA ASP A 320 -5.29 -1.79 -28.61
C ASP A 320 -5.40 -2.83 -27.48
N LEU A 321 -5.44 -2.34 -26.24
CA LEU A 321 -5.72 -3.17 -25.07
C LEU A 321 -7.22 -3.45 -25.01
N PRO A 322 -7.65 -4.60 -24.45
CA PRO A 322 -9.07 -4.87 -24.27
C PRO A 322 -9.69 -3.80 -23.37
N THR A 323 -10.84 -3.30 -23.79
CA THR A 323 -11.64 -2.33 -23.05
C THR A 323 -12.70 -3.04 -22.21
N ALA A 324 -13.32 -2.33 -21.26
CA ALA A 324 -14.43 -2.85 -20.47
C ALA A 324 -15.57 -3.44 -21.32
N VAL A 325 -15.90 -2.78 -22.45
CA VAL A 325 -16.96 -3.22 -23.37
C VAL A 325 -16.58 -4.52 -24.07
N ALA A 326 -15.32 -4.69 -24.45
CA ALA A 326 -14.85 -5.88 -25.16
C ALA A 326 -14.93 -7.16 -24.30
N VAL A 327 -14.97 -7.02 -22.98
CA VAL A 327 -15.05 -8.13 -22.02
C VAL A 327 -16.36 -8.14 -21.23
N ASP A 328 -17.39 -7.43 -21.69
CA ASP A 328 -18.70 -7.39 -21.02
C ASP A 328 -19.65 -8.47 -21.55
N PHE A 329 -19.76 -9.56 -20.79
CA PHE A 329 -20.60 -10.72 -21.05
C PHE A 329 -21.44 -11.07 -19.81
N ARG A 330 -21.78 -10.07 -18.99
CA ARG A 330 -22.51 -10.25 -17.73
C ARG A 330 -23.85 -10.97 -17.92
N SER A 331 -24.69 -10.49 -18.82
CA SER A 331 -26.01 -11.08 -19.09
C SER A 331 -25.96 -12.55 -19.54
N PRO A 332 -25.16 -12.94 -20.55
CA PRO A 332 -25.09 -14.35 -20.94
C PRO A 332 -24.45 -15.24 -19.87
N LEU A 333 -23.49 -14.72 -19.10
CA LEU A 333 -22.89 -15.45 -17.98
C LEU A 333 -23.91 -15.68 -16.85
N GLU A 334 -24.66 -14.65 -16.48
CA GLU A 334 -25.70 -14.76 -15.45
C GLU A 334 -26.75 -15.82 -15.83
N ALA A 335 -27.20 -15.82 -17.09
CA ALA A 335 -28.13 -16.84 -17.58
C ALA A 335 -27.58 -18.26 -17.44
N LEU A 336 -26.28 -18.45 -17.70
CA LEU A 336 -25.60 -19.74 -17.49
C LEU A 336 -25.57 -20.14 -16.00
N LEU A 337 -25.15 -19.22 -15.13
CA LEU A 337 -25.02 -19.49 -13.69
C LEU A 337 -26.36 -19.80 -13.03
N GLN A 338 -27.41 -19.04 -13.36
CA GLN A 338 -28.77 -19.32 -12.88
C GLN A 338 -29.29 -20.68 -13.38
N HIS A 339 -28.94 -21.08 -14.60
CA HIS A 339 -29.30 -22.40 -15.09
C HIS A 339 -28.57 -23.52 -14.32
N ILE A 340 -27.28 -23.34 -14.01
CA ILE A 340 -26.52 -24.27 -13.19
C ILE A 340 -27.17 -24.44 -11.81
N ILE A 341 -27.53 -23.33 -11.15
CA ILE A 341 -28.23 -23.37 -9.86
C ILE A 341 -29.52 -24.19 -9.96
N ARG A 342 -30.31 -24.02 -11.02
CA ARG A 342 -31.59 -24.75 -11.20
C ARG A 342 -31.42 -26.26 -11.39
N ILE A 343 -30.36 -26.70 -12.06
CA ILE A 343 -30.16 -28.13 -12.36
C ILE A 343 -29.40 -28.87 -11.26
N ALA A 344 -28.67 -28.15 -10.40
CA ALA A 344 -27.86 -28.74 -9.33
C ALA A 344 -28.42 -28.51 -7.91
N GLY A 345 -29.30 -27.53 -7.71
CA GLY A 345 -29.97 -27.27 -6.43
C GLY A 345 -31.25 -28.07 -6.29
#